data_AF-A0A6G3UCY1-F1
#
_entry.id   AF-A0A6G3UCY1-F1
#
_cell.length_a   1.000
_cell.length_b   1.000
_cell.length_c   1.000
_cell.angle_alpha   90.00
_cell.angle_beta   90.00
_cell.angle_gamma   90.00
#
_symmetry.space_group_name_H-M   'P 1'
#
loop_
_entity.id
_entity.type
_entity.pdbx_description
1 polymer ?
#
loop_
_entity_poly.entity_id
_entity_poly.type
_entity_poly.pdbx_seq_one_letter_code
_entity_poly.pdbx_strand_id
1 'polypeptide(L)'
;MQIRLTVVDPLGPSSPARDRTPSCDVLVTAPAGTALAAVASALASAVAGAESSSGTPVLYAGDQRLDAQRCTLGEPPLIDGAVLAVGAPGEPEAHPELDDAPTRLHVVAGPDAGGVHLLHGGEIR
;
A
#
# COMPACT_ATOMS: atom_id res chain seq x y z
N MET A 1 13.87 -1.52 13.87
CA MET A 1 12.82 -2.36 13.28
C MET A 1 12.97 -2.38 11.77
N GLN A 2 12.35 -3.34 11.10
CA GLN A 2 12.35 -3.44 9.64
C GLN A 2 10.92 -3.75 9.20
N ILE A 3 10.36 -2.93 8.31
CA ILE A 3 9.01 -3.12 7.77
C ILE A 3 9.01 -2.99 6.25
N ARG A 4 8.11 -3.73 5.59
CA ARG A 4 7.83 -3.66 4.16
C ARG A 4 6.63 -2.75 3.94
N LEU A 5 6.78 -1.79 3.05
CA LEU A 5 5.70 -0.90 2.62
C LEU A 5 5.50 -1.06 1.12
N THR A 6 4.28 -1.03 0.65
CA THR A 6 3.98 -0.92 -0.79
C THR A 6 3.58 0.52 -1.07
N VAL A 7 4.30 1.20 -1.95
CA VAL A 7 4.00 2.57 -2.37
C VAL A 7 3.36 2.53 -3.74
N VAL A 8 2.21 3.17 -3.91
CA VAL A 8 1.47 3.27 -5.17
C VAL A 8 1.38 4.72 -5.62
N ASP A 9 1.35 4.93 -6.94
CA ASP A 9 1.14 6.25 -7.56
C ASP A 9 -0.15 6.24 -8.39
N PRO A 10 -1.30 6.59 -7.78
CA PRO A 10 -2.60 6.60 -8.47
C PRO A 10 -2.66 7.57 -9.67
N LEU A 11 -1.79 8.58 -9.70
CA LEU A 11 -1.76 9.59 -10.76
C LEU A 11 -0.76 9.24 -11.87
N GLY A 12 0.04 8.19 -11.67
CA GLY A 12 1.03 7.73 -12.64
C GLY A 12 0.38 7.12 -13.89
N PRO A 13 1.11 7.07 -15.02
CA PRO A 13 0.56 6.60 -16.28
C PRO A 13 0.16 5.12 -16.20
N SER A 14 -1.13 4.83 -16.36
CA SER A 14 -1.65 3.47 -16.54
C SER A 14 -1.19 2.94 -17.90
N SER A 15 -0.46 1.82 -17.93
CA SER A 15 -0.06 1.19 -19.19
C SER A 15 -1.15 0.25 -19.69
N PRO A 16 -1.54 0.25 -20.97
CA PRO A 16 -2.59 -0.64 -21.47
C PRO A 16 -2.23 -2.13 -21.39
N ALA A 17 -0.95 -2.48 -21.21
CA ALA A 17 -0.50 -3.85 -20.96
C ALA A 17 -0.46 -4.24 -19.48
N ARG A 18 -0.63 -3.26 -18.58
CA ARG A 18 -0.58 -3.42 -17.13
C ARG A 18 -1.73 -2.64 -16.55
N ASP A 19 -2.85 -3.32 -16.34
CA ASP A 19 -4.08 -2.79 -15.75
C ASP A 19 -3.93 -2.47 -14.25
N ARG A 20 -2.76 -1.95 -13.85
CA ARG A 20 -2.37 -1.73 -12.48
C ARG A 20 -1.60 -0.43 -12.34
N THR A 21 -2.03 0.37 -11.39
CA THR A 21 -1.34 1.57 -10.90
C THR A 21 0.14 1.28 -10.64
N PRO A 22 1.06 2.20 -11.03
CA PRO A 22 2.48 2.08 -10.69
C PRO A 22 2.66 1.85 -9.19
N SER A 23 3.49 0.87 -8.85
CA SER A 23 3.72 0.46 -7.47
C SER A 23 5.13 -0.06 -7.25
N CYS A 24 5.64 0.13 -6.03
CA CYS A 24 6.97 -0.29 -5.60
C CYS A 24 6.94 -0.78 -4.15
N ASP A 25 7.53 -1.94 -3.87
CA ASP A 25 7.74 -2.43 -2.51
C ASP A 25 9.05 -1.87 -1.96
N VAL A 26 8.98 -1.23 -0.79
CA VAL A 26 10.12 -0.60 -0.11
C VAL A 26 10.33 -1.25 1.24
N LEU A 27 11.57 -1.72 1.47
CA LEU A 27 12.00 -2.17 2.78
C LEU A 27 12.57 -0.99 3.57
N VAL A 28 11.96 -0.69 4.71
CA VAL A 28 12.38 0.42 5.59
C VAL A 28 13.01 -0.14 6.85
N THR A 29 14.26 0.24 7.09
CA THR A 29 14.98 -0.06 8.33
C THR A 29 15.19 1.23 9.11
N ALA A 30 14.50 1.36 10.24
CA ALA A 30 14.55 2.55 11.10
C ALA A 30 14.25 2.16 12.57
N PRO A 31 14.53 3.03 13.56
CA PRO A 31 14.03 2.85 14.92
C PRO A 31 12.50 2.79 15.00
N ALA A 32 11.96 2.13 16.03
CA ALA A 32 10.52 2.16 16.27
C ALA A 32 10.05 3.56 16.66
N GLY A 33 8.86 3.95 16.18
CA GLY A 33 8.33 5.28 16.39
C GLY A 33 8.95 6.36 15.48
N THR A 34 9.73 5.99 14.46
CA THR A 34 10.27 6.96 13.48
C THR A 34 9.13 7.67 12.76
N ALA A 35 9.13 9.00 12.73
CA ALA A 35 8.12 9.79 12.03
C ALA A 35 8.14 9.52 10.53
N LEU A 36 6.95 9.40 9.91
CA LEU A 36 6.80 9.16 8.48
C LEU A 36 7.53 10.21 7.62
N ALA A 37 7.59 11.46 8.09
CA ALA A 37 8.29 12.56 7.43
C ALA A 37 9.77 12.26 7.15
N ALA A 38 10.43 11.43 7.98
CA ALA A 38 11.83 11.08 7.80
C ALA A 38 12.08 10.21 6.55
N VAL A 39 11.05 9.52 6.05
CA VAL A 39 11.15 8.60 4.90
C VAL A 39 10.24 8.98 3.73
N ALA A 40 9.36 9.98 3.90
CA ALA A 40 8.31 10.32 2.94
C ALA A 40 8.84 10.63 1.51
N SER A 41 9.89 11.45 1.40
CA SER A 41 10.48 11.78 0.09
C SER A 41 11.14 10.57 -0.58
N ALA A 42 11.78 9.69 0.19
CA ALA A 42 12.37 8.47 -0.34
C ALA A 42 11.30 7.49 -0.85
N LEU A 43 10.18 7.37 -0.13
CA LEU A 43 9.03 6.55 -0.53
C LEU A 43 8.41 7.09 -1.85
N ALA A 44 8.17 8.39 -1.95
CA ALA A 44 7.63 8.99 -3.17
C ALA A 44 8.58 8.80 -4.39
N SER A 45 9.89 8.96 -4.19
CA SER A 45 10.88 8.75 -5.24
C SER A 45 10.97 7.29 -5.71
N ALA A 46 10.55 6.32 -4.89
CA ALA A 46 10.63 4.90 -5.25
C ALA A 46 9.58 4.49 -6.31
N VAL A 47 8.51 5.27 -6.49
CA VAL A 47 7.41 4.99 -7.43
C VAL A 47 7.37 5.94 -8.63
N ALA A 48 7.70 7.23 -8.46
CA ALA A 48 7.55 8.25 -9.51
C ALA A 48 8.69 8.26 -10.56
N GLY A 49 9.77 7.52 -10.35
CA GLY A 49 11.03 7.76 -11.05
C GLY A 49 11.69 9.07 -10.60
N ALA A 50 12.96 9.30 -10.95
CA ALA A 50 13.80 10.38 -10.41
C ALA A 50 13.29 11.82 -10.67
N GLU A 51 12.21 11.99 -11.43
CA GLU A 51 11.72 13.26 -11.92
C GLU A 51 10.27 13.45 -11.42
N SER A 52 10.07 14.05 -10.23
CA SER A 52 8.90 14.90 -9.86
C SER A 52 8.61 14.91 -8.35
N SER A 53 9.13 15.92 -7.66
CA SER A 53 8.32 16.92 -6.93
C SER A 53 9.24 17.72 -6.01
N SER A 54 9.26 19.04 -6.16
CA SER A 54 10.07 19.94 -5.32
C SER A 54 9.39 20.28 -3.99
N GLY A 55 8.66 19.31 -3.40
CA GLY A 55 7.87 19.52 -2.18
C GLY A 55 7.69 18.26 -1.34
N THR A 56 7.21 18.43 -0.11
CA THR A 56 6.88 17.31 0.78
C THR A 56 5.72 16.51 0.18
N PRO A 57 5.89 15.21 -0.10
CA PRO A 57 4.84 14.41 -0.72
C PRO A 57 3.65 14.24 0.24
N VAL A 58 2.44 14.27 -0.30
CA VAL A 58 1.23 13.91 0.43
C VAL A 58 1.04 12.41 0.33
N LEU A 59 0.84 11.74 1.46
CA LEU A 59 0.69 10.29 1.55
C LEU A 59 -0.69 9.93 2.10
N TYR A 60 -1.26 8.85 1.59
CA TYR A 60 -2.54 8.31 2.02
C TYR A 60 -2.39 6.83 2.42
N ALA A 61 -3.16 6.38 3.41
CA ALA A 61 -3.41 4.97 3.69
C ALA A 61 -4.89 4.70 3.43
N GLY A 62 -5.21 4.03 2.33
CA GLY A 62 -6.58 4.00 1.81
C GLY A 62 -7.04 5.40 1.41
N ASP A 63 -8.17 5.84 1.97
CA ASP A 63 -8.74 7.18 1.82
C ASP A 63 -8.20 8.19 2.84
N GLN A 64 -7.52 7.72 3.90
CA GLN A 64 -7.02 8.56 4.98
C GLN A 64 -5.73 9.27 4.57
N ARG A 65 -5.77 10.61 4.52
CA ARG A 65 -4.56 11.43 4.41
C ARG A 65 -3.72 11.34 5.69
N LEU A 66 -2.44 11.00 5.56
CA LEU A 66 -1.53 10.87 6.68
C LEU A 66 -0.88 12.22 7.04
N ASP A 67 -0.77 12.49 8.34
CA ASP A 67 0.09 13.56 8.85
C ASP A 67 1.50 13.00 9.07
N ALA A 68 2.42 13.32 8.15
CA ALA A 68 3.76 12.76 8.16
C ALA A 68 4.56 13.09 9.43
N GLN A 69 4.21 14.15 10.16
CA GLN A 69 4.89 14.51 11.41
C GLN A 69 4.35 13.76 12.63
N ARG A 70 3.09 13.30 12.57
CA ARG A 70 2.43 12.60 13.70
C ARG A 70 2.37 11.10 13.53
N CYS A 71 2.26 10.60 12.30
CA CYS A 71 2.26 9.18 12.02
C CYS A 71 3.68 8.62 12.15
N THR A 72 3.80 7.45 12.79
CA THR A 72 5.09 6.82 13.07
C THR A 72 5.13 5.39 12.55
N LEU A 73 6.31 4.96 12.09
CA LEU A 73 6.53 3.60 11.61
C LEU A 73 6.45 2.61 12.77
N GLY A 74 5.75 1.51 12.54
CA GLY A 74 5.53 0.43 13.51
C GLY A 74 4.21 0.50 14.26
N GLU A 75 3.47 1.59 14.13
CA GLU A 75 2.14 1.76 14.72
C GLU A 75 1.09 1.86 13.60
N PRO A 76 -0.14 1.34 13.79
CA PRO A 76 -1.20 1.50 12.80
C PRO A 76 -1.42 2.97 12.40
N PRO A 77 -1.52 3.29 11.10
CA PRO A 77 -1.61 2.36 9.96
C PRO A 77 -0.26 1.94 9.33
N LEU A 78 0.88 2.38 9.85
CA LEU A 78 2.23 2.20 9.28
C LEU A 78 2.96 0.95 9.81
N ILE A 79 2.30 -0.19 9.72
CA ILE A 79 2.84 -1.50 10.09
C ILE A 79 3.46 -2.22 8.90
N ASP A 80 4.10 -3.38 9.13
CA ASP A 80 4.59 -4.25 8.06
C ASP A 80 3.45 -4.66 7.12
N GLY A 81 3.67 -4.52 5.82
CA GLY A 81 2.68 -4.77 4.76
C GLY A 81 1.75 -3.59 4.45
N ALA A 82 1.91 -2.43 5.10
CA ALA A 82 1.06 -1.27 4.82
C ALA A 82 1.23 -0.76 3.38
N VAL A 83 0.11 -0.35 2.78
CA VAL A 83 0.04 0.22 1.43
C VAL A 83 -0.17 1.73 1.53
N LEU A 84 0.67 2.49 0.85
CA LEU A 84 0.65 3.96 0.84
C LEU A 84 0.47 4.49 -0.57
N ALA A 85 -0.45 5.42 -0.76
CA ALA A 85 -0.65 6.12 -2.03
C ALA A 85 -0.04 7.52 -2.00
N VAL A 86 0.63 7.91 -3.09
CA VAL A 86 1.30 9.21 -3.24
C VAL A 86 0.41 10.19 -3.99
N GLY A 87 0.24 11.40 -3.46
CA GLY A 87 -0.43 12.53 -4.12
C GLY A 87 -1.97 12.47 -4.09
N ALA A 88 -2.55 11.30 -4.34
CA ALA A 88 -3.98 11.04 -4.30
C ALA A 88 -4.28 9.78 -3.47
N PRO A 89 -5.48 9.64 -2.89
CA PRO A 89 -5.89 8.38 -2.28
C PRO A 89 -5.86 7.26 -3.34
N GLY A 90 -5.48 6.06 -2.92
CA GLY A 90 -5.59 4.90 -3.80
C GLY A 90 -7.06 4.62 -4.05
N GLU A 91 -7.49 4.56 -5.31
CA GLU A 91 -8.85 4.12 -5.61
C GLU A 91 -8.99 2.68 -5.09
N PRO A 92 -10.06 2.36 -4.32
CA PRO A 92 -10.40 0.98 -4.08
C PRO A 92 -10.62 0.35 -5.46
N GLU A 93 -9.82 -0.67 -5.77
CA GLU A 93 -9.96 -1.42 -7.01
C GLU A 93 -11.44 -1.83 -7.10
N ALA A 94 -12.13 -1.37 -8.15
CA ALA A 94 -13.54 -1.63 -8.32
C ALA A 94 -13.72 -3.15 -8.32
N HIS A 95 -14.23 -3.68 -7.21
CA HIS A 95 -14.49 -5.10 -7.11
C HIS A 95 -15.58 -5.37 -8.15
N PRO A 96 -15.31 -6.18 -9.19
CA PRO A 96 -16.38 -6.61 -10.07
C PRO A 96 -17.47 -7.20 -9.18
N GLU A 97 -18.75 -6.93 -9.50
CA GLU A 97 -19.85 -7.53 -8.75
C GLU A 97 -19.56 -9.02 -8.62
N LEU A 98 -19.26 -9.44 -7.39
CA LEU A 98 -18.90 -10.83 -7.13
C LEU A 98 -20.14 -11.64 -7.45
N ASP A 99 -19.99 -12.65 -8.31
CA ASP A 99 -20.99 -13.70 -8.44
C ASP A 99 -21.30 -14.23 -7.03
N ASP A 100 -22.51 -14.73 -6.76
CA ASP A 100 -22.93 -15.21 -5.42
C ASP A 100 -22.03 -16.36 -4.87
N ALA A 101 -21.11 -16.87 -5.71
CA ALA A 101 -20.10 -17.84 -5.34
C ALA A 101 -18.98 -17.22 -4.48
N PRO A 102 -18.63 -17.83 -3.33
CA PRO A 102 -17.59 -17.31 -2.44
C PRO A 102 -16.19 -17.39 -3.09
N THR A 103 -15.43 -16.28 -3.03
CA THR A 103 -14.01 -16.23 -3.38
C THR A 103 -13.21 -17.17 -2.46
N ARG A 104 -12.19 -17.85 -2.99
CA ARG A 104 -11.37 -18.82 -2.23
C ARG A 104 -9.90 -18.43 -2.25
N LEU A 105 -9.29 -18.36 -1.07
CA LEU A 105 -7.84 -18.31 -0.91
C LEU A 105 -7.31 -19.74 -0.74
N HIS A 106 -6.52 -20.20 -1.71
CA HIS A 106 -5.83 -21.49 -1.64
C HIS A 106 -4.39 -21.28 -1.18
N VAL A 107 -4.01 -21.88 -0.06
CA VAL A 107 -2.64 -21.81 0.45
C VAL A 107 -1.85 -22.97 -0.16
N VAL A 108 -0.94 -22.66 -1.07
CA VAL A 108 -0.18 -23.68 -1.83
C VAL A 108 1.20 -23.99 -1.23
N ALA A 109 1.68 -23.16 -0.31
CA ALA A 109 3.00 -23.29 0.33
C ALA A 109 3.01 -22.65 1.72
N GLY A 110 3.95 -23.09 2.56
CA GLY A 110 4.06 -22.64 3.96
C GLY A 110 3.40 -23.60 4.95
N PRO A 111 3.38 -23.26 6.25
CA PRO A 111 2.84 -24.12 7.32
C PRO A 111 1.38 -24.54 7.10
N ASP A 112 0.58 -23.68 6.46
CA ASP A 112 -0.85 -23.88 6.23
C ASP A 112 -1.17 -24.43 4.82
N ALA A 113 -0.17 -24.98 4.12
CA ALA A 113 -0.35 -25.50 2.76
C ALA A 113 -1.42 -26.60 2.69
N GLY A 114 -2.27 -26.54 1.65
CA GLY A 114 -3.46 -27.38 1.49
C GLY A 114 -4.73 -26.78 2.09
N GLY A 115 -4.61 -25.68 2.84
CA GLY A 115 -5.75 -24.91 3.35
C GLY A 115 -6.52 -24.18 2.25
N VAL A 116 -7.84 -24.18 2.37
CA VAL A 116 -8.75 -23.37 1.55
C VAL A 116 -9.59 -22.50 2.48
N HIS A 117 -9.47 -21.19 2.34
CA HIS A 117 -10.24 -20.22 3.12
C HIS A 117 -11.28 -19.55 2.23
N LEU A 118 -12.54 -19.56 2.67
CA LEU A 118 -13.60 -18.80 2.03
C LEU A 118 -13.44 -17.32 2.40
N LEU A 119 -13.30 -16.47 1.39
CA LEU A 119 -13.24 -15.02 1.54
C LEU A 119 -14.63 -14.46 1.26
N HIS A 120 -15.12 -13.65 2.18
CA HIS A 120 -16.35 -12.90 2.01
C HIS A 120 -16.03 -11.60 1.25
N GLY A 121 -16.84 -11.26 0.26
CA GLY A 121 -16.79 -9.95 -0.37
C GLY A 121 -17.36 -8.85 0.53
N GLY A 122 -17.06 -7.60 0.20
CA GLY A 122 -17.57 -6.40 0.90
C GLY A 122 -16.63 -5.82 1.96
N GLU A 123 -17.02 -4.67 2.53
CA GLU A 123 -16.28 -4.02 3.61
C GLU A 123 -16.35 -4.82 4.92
N ILE A 124 -15.20 -4.99 5.58
CA ILE A 124 -15.14 -5.43 6.98
C ILE A 124 -15.16 -4.17 7.85
N ARG A 125 -16.20 -4.02 8.69
CA ARG A 125 -16.35 -2.90 9.63
C ARG A 125 -15.96 -3.28 11.04
#